data_AF-A0A1T4MDQ0-F1
#
_entry.id   AF-A0A1T4MDQ0-F1
#
_cell.length_a   1.000
_cell.length_b   1.000
_cell.length_c   1.000
_cell.angle_alpha   90.00
_cell.angle_beta   90.00
_cell.angle_gamma   90.00
#
_symmetry.space_group_name_H-M   'P 1'
#
loop_
_entity.id
_entity.type
_entity.pdbx_description
1 polymer ?
#
loop_
_entity_poly.entity_id
_entity_poly.type
_entity_poly.pdbx_seq_one_letter_code
_entity_poly.pdbx_strand_id
1 'polypeptide(L)'
;MQRRLSILLALILVFNGLFGTTMFGAENGKARKIRPVKNVILMIADGASLPALSLARWYQRTQDPKNTRLHLDPYLSGTILTYCSNAPIGDSAPTTSCYMTGIPSIKGFVSTYPYSDGANDLIPLEASREYSPIMTLLEATRILQDRKTGLVFTCEFPHATPADCSAHSYNRKRYEWIAPQMIHSNLDVVIGGGASLITPERKKTLEALDNKVYLNDLEGMRAHEDGKMWSLFGDMDMPYDIDRDPLKMPSLAEMTSTAIKHLDDDDEGFFLMVEGSKVDWAAHANDPVGIATEFLAFDRACQVALDFAKKDGNTVVIMTSDHGNSGLSIGVQGLNNYSGASQEKLFGPLVRVKKTADGIAAILQEVPFAQASEIFRKEAGIELTTEDLAQLQHVDGYKQSPLPVSERNIGKGKKEALYSGSLSSFVAHIFRKNMYFGFTTFGHTGEDVFLAVYAPEDTQRMMGFNTNIELHDYMRALLGLETSMITLTDKYFAPHDKVFKGMNVTIKGKKPEDKQLIVRHKGKTMTISAFSTDVQLNKKKFRTKTPAVYVDKKDLFYIDISLLDELKD
;
A
#
# COMPACT_ATOMS: atom_id res chain seq x y z
N MET A 1 -62.98 -65.28 -29.06
CA MET A 1 -61.94 -64.65 -29.93
C MET A 1 -61.13 -63.69 -29.04
N GLN A 2 -59.79 -63.77 -28.94
CA GLN A 2 -58.73 -63.39 -29.90
C GLN A 2 -58.76 -61.88 -30.25
N ARG A 3 -57.65 -61.11 -30.21
CA ARG A 3 -56.19 -61.35 -29.97
C ARG A 3 -55.51 -60.04 -29.45
N ARG A 4 -54.54 -60.09 -28.50
CA ARG A 4 -53.07 -59.81 -28.62
C ARG A 4 -52.67 -58.43 -29.19
N LEU A 5 -51.65 -57.68 -28.73
CA LEU A 5 -50.57 -57.76 -27.70
C LEU A 5 -50.19 -56.27 -27.34
N SER A 6 -49.39 -55.80 -26.37
CA SER A 6 -48.31 -56.26 -25.44
C SER A 6 -48.48 -55.51 -24.06
N ILE A 7 -47.69 -55.56 -22.96
CA ILE A 7 -46.26 -55.85 -22.60
C ILE A 7 -45.34 -54.67 -23.04
N LEU A 8 -44.42 -54.05 -22.25
CA LEU A 8 -43.52 -54.51 -21.16
C LEU A 8 -43.21 -53.43 -20.07
N LEU A 9 -42.58 -53.89 -18.97
CA LEU A 9 -41.71 -53.18 -17.99
C LEU A 9 -42.36 -52.37 -16.85
N ALA A 10 -41.93 -52.70 -15.63
CA ALA A 10 -42.24 -52.02 -14.37
C ALA A 10 -41.06 -52.19 -13.39
N LEU A 11 -40.82 -51.20 -12.53
CA LEU A 11 -40.16 -51.33 -11.21
C LEU A 11 -40.14 -49.95 -10.51
N ILE A 12 -41.02 -49.74 -9.52
CA ILE A 12 -41.03 -48.56 -8.64
C ILE A 12 -41.30 -49.04 -7.21
N LEU A 13 -40.37 -48.70 -6.31
CA LEU A 13 -40.37 -48.67 -4.83
C LEU A 13 -38.87 -48.76 -4.44
N VAL A 14 -38.31 -47.95 -3.54
CA VAL A 14 -38.56 -47.95 -2.09
C VAL A 14 -37.97 -46.67 -1.46
N PHE A 15 -38.72 -46.01 -0.55
CA PHE A 15 -38.24 -45.09 0.53
C PHE A 15 -37.61 -43.71 0.15
N ASN A 16 -37.62 -42.66 0.99
CA ASN A 16 -38.49 -42.34 2.16
C ASN A 16 -38.48 -40.82 2.49
N GLY A 17 -39.46 -40.36 3.28
CA GLY A 17 -39.30 -39.38 4.38
C GLY A 17 -38.85 -37.92 4.13
N LEU A 18 -39.74 -36.99 4.57
CA LEU A 18 -39.53 -35.65 5.17
C LEU A 18 -38.09 -35.06 5.16
N PHE A 19 -37.86 -33.80 4.80
CA PHE A 19 -38.52 -32.59 5.35
C PHE A 19 -38.51 -31.41 4.36
N GLY A 20 -39.46 -30.48 4.48
CA GLY A 20 -39.48 -29.26 3.67
C GLY A 20 -38.76 -28.08 4.33
N THR A 21 -37.68 -27.59 3.70
CA THR A 21 -37.12 -26.25 3.92
C THR A 21 -37.11 -25.49 2.60
N THR A 22 -37.94 -24.45 2.49
CA THR A 22 -37.96 -23.57 1.32
C THR A 22 -36.72 -22.68 1.33
N MET A 23 -35.67 -23.08 0.63
CA MET A 23 -34.57 -22.16 0.33
C MET A 23 -35.07 -21.01 -0.54
N PHE A 24 -35.15 -19.83 0.06
CA PHE A 24 -34.99 -18.58 -0.70
C PHE A 24 -33.53 -18.50 -1.16
N GLY A 25 -33.20 -19.24 -2.22
CA GLY A 25 -32.00 -18.98 -2.99
C GLY A 25 -32.15 -17.63 -3.67
N ALA A 26 -31.32 -16.65 -3.30
CA ALA A 26 -31.22 -15.43 -4.08
C ALA A 26 -30.76 -15.78 -5.50
N GLU A 27 -31.34 -15.15 -6.52
CA GLU A 27 -30.85 -15.24 -7.89
C GLU A 27 -29.52 -14.50 -8.02
N ASN A 28 -28.42 -15.18 -7.65
CA ASN A 28 -27.08 -14.71 -7.94
C ASN A 28 -26.93 -14.57 -9.46
N GLY A 29 -26.93 -13.31 -9.91
CA GLY A 29 -26.84 -12.97 -11.33
C GLY A 29 -25.61 -13.59 -11.98
N LYS A 30 -25.73 -13.89 -13.29
CA LYS A 30 -24.66 -14.47 -14.11
C LYS A 30 -23.32 -13.75 -13.82
N ALA A 31 -22.30 -14.52 -13.42
CA ALA A 31 -20.99 -13.99 -13.09
C ALA A 31 -20.49 -13.03 -14.19
N ARG A 32 -20.06 -11.82 -13.80
CA ARG A 32 -19.63 -10.80 -14.75
C ARG A 32 -18.37 -11.29 -15.46
N LYS A 33 -18.43 -11.40 -16.79
CA LYS A 33 -17.25 -11.73 -17.60
C LYS A 33 -16.36 -10.49 -17.71
N ILE A 34 -15.47 -10.34 -16.74
CA ILE A 34 -14.32 -9.45 -16.82
C ILE A 34 -13.47 -9.85 -18.04
N ARG A 35 -12.85 -8.86 -18.69
CA ARG A 35 -11.98 -9.06 -19.86
C ARG A 35 -10.61 -8.45 -19.58
N PRO A 36 -9.55 -8.90 -20.27
CA PRO A 36 -8.28 -8.20 -20.24
C PRO A 36 -8.42 -6.76 -20.75
N VAL A 37 -7.68 -5.84 -20.14
CA VAL A 37 -7.56 -4.42 -20.53
C VAL A 37 -6.08 -4.06 -20.72
N LYS A 38 -5.78 -2.97 -21.43
CA LYS A 38 -4.39 -2.57 -21.73
C LYS A 38 -3.68 -2.11 -20.47
N ASN A 39 -4.29 -1.18 -19.73
CA ASN A 39 -3.67 -0.61 -18.52
C ASN A 39 -4.52 -0.85 -17.28
N VAL A 40 -3.86 -1.05 -16.14
CA VAL A 40 -4.51 -1.10 -14.81
C VAL A 40 -3.79 -0.12 -13.88
N ILE A 41 -4.56 0.80 -13.30
CA ILE A 41 -4.09 1.74 -12.29
C ILE A 41 -4.75 1.40 -10.95
N LEU A 42 -3.95 1.08 -9.94
CA LEU A 42 -4.38 0.84 -8.57
C LEU A 42 -4.01 2.06 -7.69
N MET A 43 -5.03 2.77 -7.22
CA MET A 43 -4.90 3.91 -6.31
C MET A 43 -5.23 3.43 -4.88
N ILE A 44 -4.26 3.53 -3.96
CA ILE A 44 -4.42 3.19 -2.54
C ILE A 44 -4.29 4.46 -1.70
N ALA A 45 -5.26 4.75 -0.84
CA ALA A 45 -5.10 5.70 0.25
C ALA A 45 -4.86 4.92 1.54
N ASP A 46 -3.60 4.81 1.98
CA ASP A 46 -3.18 4.01 3.16
C ASP A 46 -4.04 4.41 4.38
N GLY A 47 -4.58 3.44 5.11
CA GLY A 47 -5.34 3.65 6.35
C GLY A 47 -6.67 4.41 6.23
N ALA A 48 -7.20 4.64 5.01
CA ALA A 48 -8.34 5.52 4.76
C ALA A 48 -9.73 4.87 4.98
N SER A 49 -10.18 4.84 6.24
CA SER A 49 -11.56 4.51 6.61
C SER A 49 -12.63 5.37 5.90
N LEU A 50 -13.83 4.84 5.68
CA LEU A 50 -14.98 5.57 5.06
C LEU A 50 -15.26 6.99 5.60
N PRO A 51 -15.09 7.29 6.91
CA PRO A 51 -15.19 8.65 7.44
C PRO A 51 -14.17 9.65 6.89
N ALA A 52 -12.99 9.21 6.43
CA ALA A 52 -11.98 10.10 5.83
C ALA A 52 -12.48 10.77 4.54
N LEU A 53 -13.19 10.02 3.68
CA LEU A 53 -13.86 10.56 2.49
C LEU A 53 -14.90 11.62 2.87
N SER A 54 -15.59 11.42 4.00
CA SER A 54 -16.60 12.35 4.49
C SER A 54 -15.97 13.62 5.07
N LEU A 55 -14.87 13.48 5.80
CA LEU A 55 -14.05 14.57 6.33
C LEU A 55 -13.48 15.42 5.18
N ALA A 56 -12.88 14.79 4.17
CA ALA A 56 -12.37 15.44 2.97
C ALA A 56 -13.45 16.24 2.23
N ARG A 57 -14.61 15.64 1.93
CA ARG A 57 -15.75 16.31 1.28
C ARG A 57 -16.19 17.57 2.05
N TRP A 58 -16.36 17.46 3.37
CA TRP A 58 -16.81 18.59 4.18
C TRP A 58 -15.74 19.67 4.38
N TYR A 59 -14.46 19.30 4.44
CA TYR A 59 -13.34 20.24 4.48
C TYR A 59 -13.34 21.13 3.24
N GLN A 60 -13.26 20.55 2.03
CA GLN A 60 -13.23 21.34 0.79
C GLN A 60 -14.50 22.17 0.58
N ARG A 61 -15.67 21.63 0.96
CA ARG A 61 -16.97 22.33 0.88
C ARG A 61 -17.09 23.50 1.86
N THR A 62 -16.27 23.51 2.92
CA THR A 62 -16.20 24.62 3.89
C THR A 62 -15.19 25.69 3.43
N GLN A 63 -14.26 25.35 2.54
CA GLN A 63 -13.37 26.31 1.87
C GLN A 63 -14.01 26.96 0.64
N ASP A 64 -14.63 26.19 -0.26
CA ASP A 64 -15.51 26.70 -1.34
C ASP A 64 -16.81 25.86 -1.38
N PRO A 65 -17.99 26.47 -1.14
CA PRO A 65 -19.29 25.80 -1.21
C PRO A 65 -19.61 25.10 -2.55
N LYS A 66 -18.89 25.40 -3.65
CA LYS A 66 -18.98 24.70 -4.94
C LYS A 66 -18.41 23.28 -4.89
N ASN A 67 -17.40 23.04 -4.05
CA ASN A 67 -16.64 21.79 -3.98
C ASN A 67 -17.45 20.73 -3.20
N THR A 68 -18.53 20.27 -3.82
CA THR A 68 -19.56 19.41 -3.20
C THR A 68 -19.30 17.92 -3.34
N ARG A 69 -18.29 17.51 -4.10
CA ARG A 69 -17.95 16.11 -4.43
C ARG A 69 -16.44 15.92 -4.55
N LEU A 70 -15.98 14.71 -4.28
CA LEU A 70 -14.66 14.21 -4.66
C LEU A 70 -14.64 13.80 -6.14
N HIS A 71 -13.47 13.78 -6.77
CA HIS A 71 -13.28 13.28 -8.13
C HIS A 71 -13.59 11.77 -8.24
N LEU A 72 -13.34 10.99 -7.18
CA LEU A 72 -13.72 9.57 -7.09
C LEU A 72 -15.21 9.31 -6.83
N ASP A 73 -16.02 10.31 -6.45
CA ASP A 73 -17.42 10.09 -6.02
C ASP A 73 -18.33 9.40 -7.07
N PRO A 74 -18.23 9.66 -8.39
CA PRO A 74 -19.01 8.93 -9.40
C PRO A 74 -18.62 7.45 -9.52
N TYR A 75 -17.42 7.10 -9.06
CA TYR A 75 -16.78 5.80 -9.26
C TYR A 75 -16.91 4.87 -8.05
N LEU A 76 -17.26 5.40 -6.87
CA LEU A 76 -17.71 4.62 -5.71
C LEU A 76 -18.74 3.56 -6.13
N SER A 77 -18.44 2.31 -5.81
CA SER A 77 -19.19 1.14 -6.28
C SER A 77 -19.39 0.06 -5.22
N GLY A 78 -18.72 0.14 -4.07
CA GLY A 78 -18.79 -0.90 -3.06
C GLY A 78 -17.92 -0.66 -1.83
N THR A 79 -17.59 -1.76 -1.16
CA THR A 79 -16.60 -1.82 -0.07
C THR A 79 -15.67 -3.01 -0.24
N ILE A 80 -14.55 -3.01 0.49
CA ILE A 80 -13.64 -4.14 0.62
C ILE A 80 -13.45 -4.47 2.11
N LEU A 81 -13.59 -5.74 2.48
CA LEU A 81 -13.13 -6.27 3.76
C LEU A 81 -11.64 -6.66 3.66
N THR A 82 -10.81 -6.01 4.47
CA THR A 82 -9.35 -6.11 4.45
C THR A 82 -8.83 -6.77 5.73
N TYR A 83 -8.25 -7.97 5.63
CA TYR A 83 -7.85 -8.79 6.77
C TYR A 83 -6.53 -9.54 6.51
N CYS A 84 -5.88 -9.98 7.60
CA CYS A 84 -4.65 -10.77 7.60
C CYS A 84 -4.98 -12.29 7.65
N SER A 85 -4.01 -13.15 7.35
CA SER A 85 -4.15 -14.62 7.42
C SER A 85 -4.64 -15.14 8.77
N ASN A 86 -4.33 -14.43 9.87
CA ASN A 86 -4.67 -14.81 11.25
C ASN A 86 -5.36 -13.68 12.07
N ALA A 87 -5.77 -12.58 11.44
CA ALA A 87 -6.30 -11.41 12.17
C ALA A 87 -7.33 -10.60 11.36
N PRO A 88 -8.46 -10.19 11.97
CA PRO A 88 -9.52 -9.44 11.29
C PRO A 88 -9.24 -7.94 11.13
N ILE A 89 -8.14 -7.42 11.70
CA ILE A 89 -7.69 -6.04 11.51
C ILE A 89 -6.51 -6.09 10.52
N GLY A 90 -6.56 -5.23 9.49
CA GLY A 90 -5.51 -5.13 8.47
C GLY A 90 -4.20 -4.50 8.97
N ASP A 91 -3.19 -4.57 8.12
CA ASP A 91 -1.89 -3.90 8.21
C ASP A 91 -1.38 -3.76 6.78
N SER A 92 -0.80 -2.62 6.41
CA SER A 92 -0.52 -2.28 5.00
C SER A 92 0.20 -3.38 4.22
N ALA A 93 1.10 -4.10 4.90
CA ALA A 93 1.87 -5.17 4.31
C ALA A 93 1.02 -6.41 3.96
N PRO A 94 0.37 -7.13 4.90
CA PRO A 94 -0.45 -8.29 4.56
C PRO A 94 -1.68 -8.00 3.69
N THR A 95 -2.25 -6.79 3.73
CA THR A 95 -3.42 -6.46 2.90
C THR A 95 -3.03 -6.08 1.48
N THR A 96 -1.95 -5.31 1.28
CA THR A 96 -1.42 -5.05 -0.08
C THR A 96 -0.71 -6.28 -0.67
N SER A 97 -0.01 -7.08 0.15
CA SER A 97 0.39 -8.46 -0.19
C SER A 97 -0.77 -9.26 -0.77
N CYS A 98 -1.97 -9.18 -0.16
CA CYS A 98 -3.14 -9.90 -0.65
C CYS A 98 -3.56 -9.39 -2.03
N TYR A 99 -3.70 -8.07 -2.21
CA TYR A 99 -3.99 -7.44 -3.50
C TYR A 99 -3.00 -7.88 -4.60
N MET A 100 -1.72 -8.02 -4.25
CA MET A 100 -0.65 -8.37 -5.19
C MET A 100 -0.47 -9.87 -5.45
N THR A 101 -0.84 -10.75 -4.51
CA THR A 101 -0.48 -12.19 -4.54
C THR A 101 -1.67 -13.16 -4.45
N GLY A 102 -2.86 -12.67 -4.09
CA GLY A 102 -4.07 -13.47 -3.88
C GLY A 102 -4.12 -14.20 -2.54
N ILE A 103 -3.08 -14.10 -1.72
CA ILE A 103 -2.99 -14.72 -0.41
C ILE A 103 -2.98 -13.63 0.67
N PRO A 104 -3.97 -13.53 1.56
CA PRO A 104 -3.86 -12.73 2.77
C PRO A 104 -2.64 -13.20 3.55
N SER A 105 -1.68 -12.30 3.79
CA SER A 105 -0.47 -12.64 4.57
C SER A 105 -0.62 -12.25 6.04
N ILE A 106 0.45 -12.37 6.83
CA ILE A 106 0.49 -12.08 8.26
C ILE A 106 1.16 -10.73 8.55
N LYS A 107 0.84 -10.10 9.69
CA LYS A 107 1.27 -8.72 10.03
C LYS A 107 2.76 -8.47 9.76
N GLY A 108 3.05 -7.50 8.90
CA GLY A 108 4.41 -7.10 8.54
C GLY A 108 5.15 -8.02 7.57
N PHE A 109 4.52 -9.02 6.95
CA PHE A 109 5.08 -9.75 5.80
C PHE A 109 4.78 -8.96 4.52
N VAL A 110 5.77 -8.89 3.64
CA VAL A 110 5.76 -8.19 2.34
C VAL A 110 5.85 -9.24 1.24
N SER A 111 4.80 -9.36 0.40
CA SER A 111 4.58 -10.38 -0.64
C SER A 111 5.25 -11.74 -0.36
N THR A 112 4.97 -12.27 0.83
CA THR A 112 5.56 -13.49 1.41
C THR A 112 4.46 -14.36 1.99
N TYR A 113 4.56 -15.69 1.83
CA TYR A 113 3.59 -16.66 2.31
C TYR A 113 3.60 -16.72 3.85
N PRO A 114 2.45 -16.60 4.53
CA PRO A 114 2.37 -16.59 5.99
C PRO A 114 2.72 -17.95 6.59
N TYR A 115 2.98 -17.98 7.91
CA TYR A 115 3.00 -19.21 8.69
C TYR A 115 1.62 -19.47 9.33
N SER A 116 1.35 -20.71 9.73
CA SER A 116 0.12 -21.05 10.46
C SER A 116 0.18 -20.59 11.92
N ASP A 117 -0.81 -19.80 12.34
CA ASP A 117 -1.05 -19.41 13.74
C ASP A 117 -2.16 -20.28 14.38
N GLY A 118 -2.38 -21.47 13.81
CA GLY A 118 -3.23 -22.53 14.34
C GLY A 118 -4.70 -22.15 14.42
N ALA A 119 -5.21 -21.93 15.62
CA ALA A 119 -6.62 -21.63 15.84
C ALA A 119 -7.02 -20.19 15.44
N ASN A 120 -6.04 -19.33 15.15
CA ASN A 120 -6.28 -17.96 14.69
C ASN A 120 -6.40 -17.87 13.15
N ASP A 121 -6.00 -18.91 12.40
CA ASP A 121 -5.95 -18.87 10.94
C ASP A 121 -7.37 -18.69 10.34
N LEU A 122 -7.55 -17.59 9.61
CA LEU A 122 -8.79 -17.21 8.92
C LEU A 122 -8.90 -17.81 7.51
N ILE A 123 -7.81 -18.43 7.02
CA ILE A 123 -7.72 -19.08 5.71
C ILE A 123 -6.93 -20.40 5.81
N PRO A 124 -7.15 -21.40 4.92
CA PRO A 124 -6.30 -22.58 4.83
C PRO A 124 -4.88 -22.23 4.35
N LEU A 125 -3.85 -22.72 5.05
CA LEU A 125 -2.44 -22.44 4.75
C LEU A 125 -1.61 -23.70 4.46
N GLU A 126 -0.69 -23.61 3.50
CA GLU A 126 0.28 -24.65 3.17
C GLU A 126 1.57 -24.50 3.99
N ALA A 127 1.72 -25.27 5.08
CA ALA A 127 2.92 -25.26 5.93
C ALA A 127 4.25 -25.56 5.20
N SER A 128 4.21 -26.07 3.96
CA SER A 128 5.42 -26.23 3.14
C SER A 128 5.96 -24.88 2.62
N ARG A 129 5.07 -23.90 2.41
CA ARG A 129 5.34 -22.61 1.76
C ARG A 129 5.72 -21.48 2.72
N GLU A 130 5.47 -21.60 4.03
CA GLU A 130 5.72 -20.53 5.01
C GLU A 130 7.04 -19.77 4.79
N TYR A 131 7.03 -18.45 4.90
CA TYR A 131 8.18 -17.57 4.66
C TYR A 131 8.73 -17.57 3.22
N SER A 132 8.17 -18.31 2.25
CA SER A 132 8.57 -18.19 0.84
C SER A 132 8.05 -16.87 0.25
N PRO A 133 8.77 -16.22 -0.67
CA PRO A 133 8.17 -15.19 -1.52
C PRO A 133 6.94 -15.74 -2.27
N ILE A 134 6.04 -14.84 -2.68
CA ILE A 134 4.97 -15.11 -3.64
C ILE A 134 5.09 -14.09 -4.78
N MET A 135 4.99 -14.58 -6.02
CA MET A 135 4.95 -13.76 -7.24
C MET A 135 3.87 -12.67 -7.15
N THR A 136 4.22 -11.43 -7.49
CA THR A 136 3.24 -10.32 -7.51
C THR A 136 2.56 -10.19 -8.89
N LEU A 137 1.40 -9.52 -8.94
CA LEU A 137 0.76 -9.13 -10.21
C LEU A 137 1.67 -8.26 -11.08
N LEU A 138 2.39 -7.30 -10.48
CA LEU A 138 3.33 -6.41 -11.18
C LEU A 138 4.51 -7.19 -11.76
N GLU A 139 5.07 -8.15 -11.01
CA GLU A 139 6.07 -9.06 -11.55
C GLU A 139 5.51 -9.91 -12.69
N ALA A 140 4.30 -10.47 -12.52
CA ALA A 140 3.69 -11.37 -13.48
C ALA A 140 3.40 -10.69 -14.83
N THR A 141 2.88 -9.45 -14.84
CA THR A 141 2.64 -8.69 -16.07
C THR A 141 3.96 -8.40 -16.79
N ARG A 142 4.94 -7.81 -16.11
CA ARG A 142 6.28 -7.52 -16.64
C ARG A 142 6.99 -8.77 -17.18
N ILE A 143 6.83 -9.93 -16.53
CA ILE A 143 7.58 -11.14 -16.85
C ILE A 143 6.96 -11.97 -17.98
N LEU A 144 5.64 -11.90 -18.14
CA LEU A 144 4.86 -12.73 -19.07
C LEU A 144 4.28 -11.96 -20.26
N GLN A 145 4.11 -10.63 -20.14
CA GLN A 145 3.43 -9.77 -21.11
C GLN A 145 4.27 -8.53 -21.49
N ASP A 146 5.52 -8.44 -21.01
CA ASP A 146 6.46 -7.31 -21.18
C ASP A 146 5.94 -5.92 -20.76
N ARG A 147 4.76 -5.86 -20.13
CA ARG A 147 4.12 -4.63 -19.68
C ARG A 147 5.00 -3.79 -18.76
N LYS A 148 4.93 -2.46 -18.95
CA LYS A 148 5.61 -1.50 -18.10
C LYS A 148 5.02 -1.43 -16.69
N THR A 149 5.86 -1.03 -15.74
CA THR A 149 5.58 -1.12 -14.31
C THR A 149 5.97 0.16 -13.57
N GLY A 150 4.98 0.76 -12.91
CA GLY A 150 5.13 2.02 -12.19
C GLY A 150 4.74 1.95 -10.71
N LEU A 151 5.49 2.62 -9.86
CA LEU A 151 5.17 2.86 -8.45
C LEU A 151 5.24 4.36 -8.12
N VAL A 152 4.17 4.91 -7.57
CA VAL A 152 4.09 6.29 -7.07
C VAL A 152 3.59 6.29 -5.63
N PHE A 153 4.22 7.05 -4.73
CA PHE A 153 3.91 7.02 -3.28
C PHE A 153 4.44 8.28 -2.57
N THR A 154 4.01 8.56 -1.33
CA THR A 154 4.53 9.68 -0.51
C THR A 154 5.37 9.26 0.70
N CYS A 155 5.39 7.97 1.04
CA CYS A 155 6.35 7.34 1.96
C CYS A 155 7.72 7.11 1.29
N GLU A 156 8.67 6.45 1.97
CA GLU A 156 9.89 5.94 1.35
C GLU A 156 9.65 4.68 0.49
N PHE A 157 10.41 4.50 -0.60
CA PHE A 157 10.18 3.38 -1.53
C PHE A 157 10.16 1.96 -0.91
N PRO A 158 10.94 1.62 0.14
CA PRO A 158 10.88 0.29 0.76
C PRO A 158 9.74 0.10 1.77
N HIS A 159 8.86 1.09 1.96
CA HIS A 159 7.66 0.96 2.77
C HIS A 159 6.74 -0.15 2.22
N ALA A 160 5.79 -0.61 3.03
CA ALA A 160 5.03 -1.84 2.75
C ALA A 160 4.35 -1.84 1.38
N THR A 161 3.39 -0.95 1.15
CA THR A 161 2.55 -0.91 -0.06
C THR A 161 3.36 -0.90 -1.38
N PRO A 162 4.39 -0.04 -1.59
CA PRO A 162 5.24 -0.13 -2.78
C PRO A 162 6.15 -1.37 -2.79
N ALA A 163 6.61 -1.85 -1.63
CA ALA A 163 7.41 -3.07 -1.54
C ALA A 163 6.62 -4.33 -1.87
N ASP A 164 5.36 -4.45 -1.44
CA ASP A 164 4.46 -5.57 -1.75
C ASP A 164 4.25 -5.76 -3.26
N CYS A 165 4.42 -4.69 -4.03
CA CYS A 165 4.35 -4.74 -5.48
C CYS A 165 5.58 -5.38 -6.13
N SER A 166 6.78 -5.34 -5.52
CA SER A 166 8.06 -5.62 -6.22
C SER A 166 9.23 -6.18 -5.39
N ALA A 167 8.96 -6.64 -4.16
CA ALA A 167 9.95 -7.26 -3.26
C ALA A 167 9.28 -8.23 -2.27
N HIS A 168 10.09 -9.08 -1.62
CA HIS A 168 9.62 -10.08 -0.67
C HIS A 168 10.43 -10.05 0.64
N SER A 169 9.74 -10.03 1.78
CA SER A 169 10.36 -10.12 3.10
C SER A 169 9.32 -10.54 4.13
N TYR A 170 9.67 -11.48 5.03
CA TYR A 170 8.80 -11.79 6.18
C TYR A 170 8.81 -10.68 7.26
N ASN A 171 9.40 -9.52 6.99
CA ASN A 171 9.46 -8.36 7.89
C ASN A 171 9.60 -7.04 7.12
N ARG A 172 8.55 -6.19 7.11
CA ARG A 172 8.51 -4.86 6.46
C ARG A 172 9.61 -3.90 6.93
N LYS A 173 10.25 -4.14 8.08
CA LYS A 173 11.37 -3.32 8.59
C LYS A 173 12.73 -3.68 8.01
N ARG A 174 12.82 -4.68 7.13
CA ARG A 174 14.09 -5.16 6.54
C ARG A 174 14.45 -4.42 5.24
N TYR A 175 14.69 -3.11 5.33
CA TYR A 175 15.07 -2.29 4.17
C TYR A 175 16.43 -2.69 3.56
N GLU A 176 17.27 -3.41 4.31
CA GLU A 176 18.48 -4.05 3.83
C GLU A 176 18.21 -5.29 2.94
N TRP A 177 16.99 -5.85 2.96
CA TRP A 177 16.55 -6.93 2.07
C TRP A 177 15.57 -6.44 0.99
N ILE A 178 14.66 -5.52 1.34
CA ILE A 178 13.59 -5.03 0.46
C ILE A 178 14.16 -4.09 -0.62
N ALA A 179 14.91 -3.06 -0.23
CA ALA A 179 15.36 -2.04 -1.18
C ALA A 179 16.23 -2.60 -2.34
N PRO A 180 17.16 -3.56 -2.12
CA PRO A 180 17.89 -4.20 -3.21
C PRO A 180 17.00 -4.94 -4.20
N GLN A 181 15.94 -5.62 -3.73
CA GLN A 181 14.99 -6.33 -4.61
C GLN A 181 14.29 -5.33 -5.55
N MET A 182 13.68 -4.27 -5.01
CA MET A 182 12.97 -3.27 -5.81
C MET A 182 13.88 -2.61 -6.86
N ILE A 183 15.13 -2.30 -6.49
CA ILE A 183 16.17 -1.78 -7.39
C ILE A 183 16.52 -2.79 -8.50
N HIS A 184 16.58 -4.09 -8.18
CA HIS A 184 16.89 -5.15 -9.13
C HIS A 184 15.67 -5.64 -9.97
N SER A 185 14.45 -5.29 -9.58
CA SER A 185 13.18 -5.72 -10.21
C SER A 185 12.88 -5.05 -11.57
N ASN A 186 13.77 -4.19 -12.09
CA ASN A 186 13.70 -3.57 -13.41
C ASN A 186 12.44 -2.72 -13.66
N LEU A 187 11.93 -2.07 -12.61
CA LEU A 187 10.82 -1.11 -12.67
C LEU A 187 11.08 0.00 -13.70
N ASP A 188 10.02 0.53 -14.30
CA ASP A 188 10.09 1.53 -15.36
C ASP A 188 10.00 2.95 -14.80
N VAL A 189 9.09 3.17 -13.84
CA VAL A 189 8.92 4.46 -13.18
C VAL A 189 8.77 4.27 -11.68
N VAL A 190 9.58 4.97 -10.89
CA VAL A 190 9.45 5.06 -9.42
C VAL A 190 9.51 6.53 -9.00
N ILE A 191 8.44 7.06 -8.37
CA ILE A 191 8.39 8.45 -7.90
C ILE A 191 7.82 8.52 -6.48
N GLY A 192 8.56 9.10 -5.55
CA GLY A 192 8.10 9.22 -4.16
C GLY A 192 9.23 9.55 -3.20
N GLY A 193 9.22 8.95 -2.00
CA GLY A 193 10.26 9.17 -0.99
C GLY A 193 11.45 8.20 -1.03
N GLY A 194 12.48 8.54 -0.25
CA GLY A 194 13.56 7.63 0.13
C GLY A 194 14.92 7.99 -0.48
N ALA A 195 15.18 9.28 -0.75
CA ALA A 195 16.39 9.69 -1.46
C ALA A 195 17.68 9.32 -0.71
N SER A 196 17.67 9.32 0.64
CA SER A 196 18.84 8.92 1.44
C SER A 196 19.16 7.42 1.36
N LEU A 197 18.18 6.60 0.92
CA LEU A 197 18.32 5.15 0.78
C LEU A 197 19.02 4.76 -0.53
N ILE A 198 19.30 5.70 -1.43
CA ILE A 198 20.04 5.47 -2.68
C ILE A 198 21.52 5.78 -2.49
N THR A 199 22.29 4.77 -2.09
CA THR A 199 23.76 4.82 -2.06
C THR A 199 24.35 4.92 -3.48
N PRO A 200 25.64 5.30 -3.64
CA PRO A 200 26.30 5.34 -4.95
C PRO A 200 26.25 3.99 -5.69
N GLU A 201 26.32 2.87 -4.96
CA GLU A 201 26.20 1.52 -5.52
C GLU A 201 24.77 1.25 -6.01
N ARG A 202 23.77 1.63 -5.21
CA ARG A 202 22.35 1.52 -5.57
C ARG A 202 22.01 2.35 -6.81
N LYS A 203 22.47 3.60 -6.88
CA LYS A 203 22.34 4.45 -8.07
C LYS A 203 23.01 3.81 -9.29
N LYS A 204 24.23 3.28 -9.13
CA LYS A 204 24.94 2.59 -10.22
C LYS A 204 24.22 1.31 -10.70
N THR A 205 23.54 0.58 -9.82
CA THR A 205 22.71 -0.57 -10.21
C THR A 205 21.50 -0.15 -11.04
N LEU A 206 20.81 0.93 -10.64
CA LEU A 206 19.71 1.53 -11.40
C LEU A 206 20.17 2.04 -12.78
N GLU A 207 21.29 2.77 -12.83
CA GLU A 207 21.89 3.24 -14.09
C GLU A 207 22.34 2.07 -14.99
N ALA A 208 22.74 0.94 -14.40
CA ALA A 208 23.02 -0.32 -15.10
C ALA A 208 21.77 -1.18 -15.38
N LEU A 209 20.58 -0.65 -15.12
CA LEU A 209 19.24 -1.10 -15.54
C LEU A 209 18.55 0.02 -16.33
N ASP A 210 19.34 0.86 -17.01
CA ASP A 210 18.94 1.94 -17.92
C ASP A 210 18.03 3.03 -17.31
N ASN A 211 17.93 3.10 -15.98
CA ASN A 211 17.17 4.11 -15.26
C ASN A 211 17.94 5.43 -15.09
N LYS A 212 17.27 6.56 -15.28
CA LYS A 212 17.73 7.87 -14.77
C LYS A 212 17.40 7.98 -13.28
N VAL A 213 18.30 8.57 -12.49
CA VAL A 213 18.15 8.64 -11.02
C VAL A 213 18.26 10.08 -10.53
N TYR A 214 17.11 10.67 -10.23
CA TYR A 214 16.92 12.02 -9.71
C TYR A 214 16.70 11.94 -8.18
N LEU A 215 17.41 12.75 -7.39
CA LEU A 215 17.35 12.73 -5.92
C LEU A 215 17.20 14.16 -5.41
N ASN A 216 16.05 14.50 -4.85
CA ASN A 216 15.62 15.87 -4.52
C ASN A 216 15.70 16.85 -5.71
N ASP A 217 15.54 16.35 -6.93
CA ASP A 217 15.73 17.09 -8.18
C ASP A 217 14.41 17.16 -8.98
N LEU A 218 13.60 18.17 -8.65
CA LEU A 218 12.30 18.43 -9.28
C LEU A 218 12.44 18.98 -10.70
N GLU A 219 13.52 19.71 -11.00
CA GLU A 219 13.78 20.23 -12.34
C GLU A 219 14.20 19.09 -13.28
N GLY A 220 15.09 18.21 -12.85
CA GLY A 220 15.49 17.01 -13.58
C GLY A 220 14.33 16.04 -13.84
N MET A 221 13.43 15.85 -12.87
CA MET A 221 12.20 15.06 -13.06
C MET A 221 11.29 15.68 -14.13
N ARG A 222 11.06 17.00 -14.07
CA ARG A 222 10.20 17.73 -15.03
C ARG A 222 10.82 17.81 -16.44
N ALA A 223 12.14 17.80 -16.53
CA ALA A 223 12.90 17.77 -17.78
C ALA A 223 13.16 16.35 -18.32
N HIS A 224 12.58 15.30 -17.72
CA HIS A 224 12.71 13.94 -18.23
C HIS A 224 11.82 13.75 -19.46
N GLU A 225 12.44 13.46 -20.62
CA GLU A 225 11.74 13.28 -21.90
C GLU A 225 11.30 11.83 -22.09
N ASP A 226 12.26 10.90 -22.21
CA ASP A 226 12.06 9.47 -22.52
C ASP A 226 12.86 8.54 -21.59
N GLY A 227 12.36 7.30 -21.44
CA GLY A 227 13.06 6.19 -20.77
C GLY A 227 12.56 5.86 -19.36
N LYS A 228 13.31 4.99 -18.67
CA LYS A 228 13.01 4.59 -17.27
C LYS A 228 13.56 5.62 -16.28
N MET A 229 12.87 5.86 -15.16
CA MET A 229 13.37 6.77 -14.12
C MET A 229 12.98 6.41 -12.68
N TRP A 230 13.88 6.74 -11.75
CA TRP A 230 13.64 6.84 -10.32
C TRP A 230 13.82 8.31 -9.90
N SER A 231 12.79 8.91 -9.32
CA SER A 231 12.81 10.30 -8.85
C SER A 231 12.31 10.38 -7.41
N LEU A 232 13.26 10.51 -6.47
CA LEU A 232 12.97 10.42 -5.03
C LEU A 232 13.17 11.75 -4.31
N PHE A 233 12.28 12.08 -3.37
CA PHE A 233 12.19 13.35 -2.66
C PHE A 233 12.10 13.15 -1.14
N GLY A 234 12.81 13.97 -0.37
CA GLY A 234 12.97 13.78 1.06
C GLY A 234 13.96 12.67 1.40
N ASP A 235 14.56 12.73 2.59
CA ASP A 235 15.53 11.73 3.02
C ASP A 235 14.87 10.36 3.20
N MET A 236 13.68 10.34 3.80
CA MET A 236 12.82 9.16 3.98
C MET A 236 11.46 9.41 3.30
N ASP A 237 10.48 9.96 4.00
CA ASP A 237 9.18 10.31 3.46
C ASP A 237 9.14 11.72 2.86
N MET A 238 8.08 12.00 2.09
CA MET A 238 7.73 13.35 1.65
C MET A 238 6.89 14.06 2.74
N PRO A 239 7.00 15.40 2.91
CA PRO A 239 6.09 16.15 3.76
C PRO A 239 4.62 15.96 3.34
N TYR A 240 3.69 16.08 4.30
CA TYR A 240 2.26 16.17 4.00
C TYR A 240 2.00 17.30 2.99
N ASP A 241 1.02 17.15 2.10
CA ASP A 241 0.79 18.02 0.95
C ASP A 241 0.49 19.48 1.33
N ILE A 242 -0.13 19.71 2.49
CA ILE A 242 -0.37 21.06 3.04
C ILE A 242 0.91 21.70 3.65
N ASP A 243 1.91 20.90 4.00
CA ASP A 243 3.20 21.35 4.53
C ASP A 243 4.34 21.37 3.50
N ARG A 244 4.13 20.69 2.37
CA ARG A 244 5.06 20.57 1.24
C ARG A 244 5.40 21.92 0.59
N ASP A 245 6.66 22.08 0.22
CA ASP A 245 7.11 23.19 -0.64
C ASP A 245 6.97 22.80 -2.13
N PRO A 246 6.02 23.38 -2.88
CA PRO A 246 5.76 23.03 -4.28
C PRO A 246 6.85 23.49 -5.26
N LEU A 247 7.82 24.29 -4.79
CA LEU A 247 9.00 24.66 -5.56
C LEU A 247 10.14 23.63 -5.42
N LYS A 248 10.04 22.70 -4.47
CA LYS A 248 11.07 21.68 -4.19
C LYS A 248 10.59 20.24 -4.38
N MET A 249 9.31 19.97 -4.18
CA MET A 249 8.75 18.61 -4.22
C MET A 249 7.42 18.57 -4.98
N PRO A 250 7.20 17.56 -5.84
CA PRO A 250 5.98 17.45 -6.64
C PRO A 250 4.77 17.09 -5.76
N SER A 251 3.57 17.33 -6.28
CA SER A 251 2.34 16.78 -5.65
C SER A 251 2.09 15.33 -6.07
N LEU A 252 1.33 14.55 -5.30
CA LEU A 252 0.96 13.18 -5.69
C LEU A 252 0.26 13.12 -7.06
N ALA A 253 -0.55 14.12 -7.40
CA ALA A 253 -1.17 14.25 -8.72
C ALA A 253 -0.15 14.54 -9.84
N GLU A 254 0.87 15.35 -9.56
CA GLU A 254 1.99 15.61 -10.48
C GLU A 254 2.83 14.36 -10.69
N MET A 255 3.19 13.63 -9.62
CA MET A 255 3.90 12.35 -9.73
C MET A 255 3.08 11.32 -10.52
N THR A 256 1.78 11.23 -10.29
CA THR A 256 0.86 10.35 -11.04
C THR A 256 0.84 10.72 -12.53
N SER A 257 0.76 12.01 -12.86
CA SER A 257 0.76 12.51 -14.24
C SER A 257 2.06 12.18 -14.97
N THR A 258 3.20 12.41 -14.30
CA THR A 258 4.52 12.08 -14.84
C THR A 258 4.69 10.56 -15.00
N ALA A 259 4.21 9.75 -14.04
CA ALA A 259 4.30 8.30 -14.19
C ALA A 259 3.48 7.78 -15.37
N ILE A 260 2.23 8.22 -15.53
CA ILE A 260 1.40 7.85 -16.69
C ILE A 260 2.08 8.26 -18.00
N LYS A 261 2.64 9.47 -18.09
CA LYS A 261 3.38 9.96 -19.28
C LYS A 261 4.51 9.01 -19.72
N HIS A 262 5.22 8.39 -18.78
CA HIS A 262 6.37 7.51 -19.04
C HIS A 262 6.03 6.00 -19.02
N LEU A 263 4.74 5.66 -19.00
CA LEU A 263 4.20 4.30 -19.09
C LEU A 263 3.26 4.12 -20.29
N ASP A 264 2.64 5.20 -20.77
CA ASP A 264 1.73 5.25 -21.94
C ASP A 264 2.46 5.40 -23.29
N ASP A 265 3.70 4.92 -23.38
CA ASP A 265 4.55 4.86 -24.59
C ASP A 265 4.78 3.42 -25.09
N ASP A 266 4.09 2.44 -24.50
CA ASP A 266 4.19 1.01 -24.82
C ASP A 266 2.93 0.48 -25.52
N ASP A 267 3.06 -0.51 -26.41
CA ASP A 267 1.92 -1.16 -27.08
C ASP A 267 1.22 -2.19 -26.18
N GLU A 268 1.94 -2.92 -25.32
CA GLU A 268 1.39 -3.98 -24.45
C GLU A 268 0.66 -3.43 -23.22
N GLY A 269 0.97 -2.19 -22.83
CA GLY A 269 0.36 -1.45 -21.73
C GLY A 269 1.11 -1.55 -20.40
N PHE A 270 0.49 -1.06 -19.33
CA PHE A 270 1.15 -0.92 -18.02
C PHE A 270 0.32 -1.32 -16.79
N PHE A 271 1.03 -1.60 -15.70
CA PHE A 271 0.50 -1.67 -14.34
C PHE A 271 1.12 -0.55 -13.51
N LEU A 272 0.29 0.30 -12.89
CA LEU A 272 0.71 1.43 -12.06
C LEU A 272 0.04 1.34 -10.68
N MET A 273 0.83 1.37 -9.61
CA MET A 273 0.34 1.57 -8.25
C MET A 273 0.62 3.01 -7.80
N VAL A 274 -0.38 3.68 -7.23
CA VAL A 274 -0.29 5.05 -6.70
C VAL A 274 -0.78 5.08 -5.25
N GLU A 275 0.06 5.51 -4.32
CA GLU A 275 -0.23 5.53 -2.89
C GLU A 275 -0.33 6.96 -2.33
N GLY A 276 -1.45 7.26 -1.65
CA GLY A 276 -1.59 8.38 -0.72
C GLY A 276 -1.14 7.98 0.68
N SER A 277 0.16 7.67 0.85
CA SER A 277 0.73 6.93 1.99
C SER A 277 0.50 7.57 3.37
N LYS A 278 0.25 8.88 3.41
CA LYS A 278 0.26 9.65 4.67
C LYS A 278 -1.13 9.99 5.21
N VAL A 279 -2.20 9.52 4.56
CA VAL A 279 -3.55 9.49 5.17
C VAL A 279 -3.51 8.65 6.45
N ASP A 280 -2.89 7.47 6.39
CA ASP A 280 -2.62 6.57 7.51
C ASP A 280 -1.81 7.25 8.62
N TRP A 281 -0.73 7.94 8.27
CA TRP A 281 0.17 8.56 9.26
C TRP A 281 -0.54 9.71 10.00
N ALA A 282 -1.36 10.49 9.29
CA ALA A 282 -2.22 11.50 9.92
C ALA A 282 -3.33 10.87 10.77
N ALA A 283 -3.86 9.70 10.38
CA ALA A 283 -4.81 8.93 11.20
C ALA A 283 -4.14 8.39 12.47
N HIS A 284 -2.93 7.83 12.39
CA HIS A 284 -2.11 7.44 13.56
C HIS A 284 -1.81 8.62 14.49
N ALA A 285 -1.51 9.81 13.97
CA ALA A 285 -1.34 11.03 14.77
C ALA A 285 -2.67 11.54 15.37
N ASN A 286 -3.80 11.03 14.88
CA ASN A 286 -5.15 11.53 15.12
C ASN A 286 -5.30 13.02 14.76
N ASP A 287 -4.68 13.42 13.64
CA ASP A 287 -4.70 14.77 13.07
C ASP A 287 -5.80 14.90 12.00
N PRO A 288 -6.93 15.56 12.28
CA PRO A 288 -8.01 15.70 11.31
C PRO A 288 -7.67 16.61 10.12
N VAL A 289 -6.71 17.54 10.22
CA VAL A 289 -6.35 18.36 9.05
C VAL A 289 -5.45 17.56 8.10
N GLY A 290 -4.49 16.80 8.65
CA GLY A 290 -3.67 15.89 7.86
C GLY A 290 -4.50 14.87 7.08
N ILE A 291 -5.44 14.17 7.75
CA ILE A 291 -6.33 13.20 7.08
C ILE A 291 -7.13 13.89 5.96
N ALA A 292 -7.68 15.09 6.21
CA ALA A 292 -8.46 15.82 5.23
C ALA A 292 -7.63 16.22 4.00
N THR A 293 -6.41 16.73 4.20
CA THR A 293 -5.58 17.27 3.12
C THR A 293 -4.87 16.18 2.33
N GLU A 294 -4.39 15.12 2.99
CA GLU A 294 -3.81 13.96 2.30
C GLU A 294 -4.85 13.24 1.45
N PHE A 295 -6.08 13.05 1.97
CA PHE A 295 -7.13 12.41 1.18
C PHE A 295 -7.55 13.28 -0.02
N LEU A 296 -7.50 14.61 0.11
CA LEU A 296 -7.71 15.51 -1.04
C LEU A 296 -6.51 15.54 -2.00
N ALA A 297 -5.28 15.24 -1.55
CA ALA A 297 -4.13 15.06 -2.44
C ALA A 297 -4.24 13.75 -3.23
N PHE A 298 -4.70 12.68 -2.57
CA PHE A 298 -5.06 11.40 -3.20
C PHE A 298 -6.21 11.54 -4.20
N ASP A 299 -7.29 12.26 -3.88
CA ASP A 299 -8.42 12.45 -4.80
C ASP A 299 -8.05 13.27 -6.05
N ARG A 300 -7.12 14.23 -5.94
CA ARG A 300 -6.53 14.91 -7.11
C ARG A 300 -5.65 13.98 -7.96
N ALA A 301 -4.96 13.03 -7.35
CA ALA A 301 -4.24 11.99 -8.10
C ALA A 301 -5.21 11.01 -8.77
N CYS A 302 -6.31 10.66 -8.10
CA CYS A 302 -7.41 9.91 -8.70
C CYS A 302 -7.98 10.66 -9.91
N GLN A 303 -8.14 11.99 -9.85
CA GLN A 303 -8.57 12.78 -11.01
C GLN A 303 -7.63 12.57 -12.21
N VAL A 304 -6.31 12.65 -12.01
CA VAL A 304 -5.32 12.46 -13.09
C VAL A 304 -5.45 11.07 -13.72
N ALA A 305 -5.50 10.01 -12.91
CA ALA A 305 -5.68 8.64 -13.41
C ALA A 305 -7.02 8.45 -14.15
N LEU A 306 -8.10 9.03 -13.62
CA LEU A 306 -9.44 8.98 -14.20
C LEU A 306 -9.54 9.75 -15.52
N ASP A 307 -8.96 10.95 -15.61
CA ASP A 307 -9.00 11.78 -16.81
C ASP A 307 -8.10 11.23 -17.93
N PHE A 308 -7.00 10.55 -17.58
CA PHE A 308 -6.27 9.68 -18.50
C PHE A 308 -7.13 8.51 -18.99
N ALA A 309 -7.68 7.71 -18.08
CA ALA A 309 -8.38 6.48 -18.43
C ALA A 309 -9.64 6.69 -19.30
N LYS A 310 -10.35 7.81 -19.11
CA LYS A 310 -11.46 8.25 -19.98
C LYS A 310 -11.03 8.62 -21.40
N LYS A 311 -9.79 9.09 -21.57
CA LYS A 311 -9.24 9.55 -22.86
C LYS A 311 -8.68 8.37 -23.67
N ASP A 312 -8.01 7.43 -23.01
CA ASP A 312 -7.49 6.21 -23.63
C ASP A 312 -8.61 5.18 -23.92
N GLY A 313 -9.49 4.90 -22.94
CA GLY A 313 -10.59 3.95 -23.11
C GLY A 313 -10.20 2.46 -23.05
N ASN A 314 -8.94 2.14 -22.78
CA ASN A 314 -8.39 0.79 -22.58
C ASN A 314 -7.84 0.59 -21.15
N THR A 315 -8.07 1.55 -20.25
CA THR A 315 -7.54 1.61 -18.88
C THR A 315 -8.64 1.42 -17.85
N VAL A 316 -8.39 0.60 -16.83
CA VAL A 316 -9.23 0.51 -15.61
C VAL A 316 -8.51 1.19 -14.45
N VAL A 317 -9.25 1.99 -13.67
CA VAL A 317 -8.75 2.66 -12.46
C VAL A 317 -9.51 2.13 -11.25
N ILE A 318 -8.78 1.57 -10.30
CA ILE A 318 -9.28 1.04 -9.03
C ILE A 318 -8.82 2.01 -7.93
N MET A 319 -9.72 2.38 -7.02
CA MET A 319 -9.45 3.31 -5.93
C MET A 319 -9.99 2.73 -4.62
N THR A 320 -9.13 2.52 -3.64
CA THR A 320 -9.44 1.85 -2.37
C THR A 320 -8.54 2.33 -1.24
N SER A 321 -8.80 1.87 -0.01
CA SER A 321 -7.78 1.75 1.03
C SER A 321 -7.23 0.31 1.09
N ASP A 322 -6.23 0.09 1.93
CA ASP A 322 -5.63 -1.18 2.33
C ASP A 322 -6.09 -1.64 3.73
N HIS A 323 -6.47 -0.72 4.62
CA HIS A 323 -7.21 -0.93 5.87
C HIS A 323 -7.89 0.35 6.40
N GLY A 324 -8.65 0.25 7.49
CA GLY A 324 -9.12 1.40 8.28
C GLY A 324 -8.08 1.83 9.33
N ASN A 325 -8.15 3.08 9.81
CA ASN A 325 -7.31 3.57 10.91
C ASN A 325 -8.04 4.52 11.86
N SER A 326 -7.72 4.41 13.15
CA SER A 326 -8.10 5.27 14.28
C SER A 326 -9.59 5.46 14.58
N GLY A 327 -10.50 4.85 13.82
CA GLY A 327 -11.94 4.93 14.08
C GLY A 327 -12.48 6.36 14.06
N LEU A 328 -12.04 7.15 13.07
CA LEU A 328 -12.45 8.54 12.87
C LEU A 328 -13.98 8.69 12.87
N SER A 329 -14.49 9.65 13.64
CA SER A 329 -15.91 9.99 13.72
C SER A 329 -16.13 11.49 13.62
N ILE A 330 -17.22 11.89 12.95
CA ILE A 330 -17.64 13.28 12.80
C ILE A 330 -18.80 13.52 13.77
N GLY A 331 -18.54 14.31 14.82
CA GLY A 331 -19.37 14.40 16.02
C GLY A 331 -18.81 13.52 17.16
N VAL A 332 -18.87 14.05 18.38
CA VAL A 332 -18.36 13.43 19.62
C VAL A 332 -19.33 13.62 20.76
N GLN A 333 -19.18 12.88 21.87
CA GLN A 333 -20.09 12.95 23.02
C GLN A 333 -20.31 14.37 23.58
N GLY A 334 -19.30 15.26 23.48
CA GLY A 334 -19.39 16.67 23.89
C GLY A 334 -20.15 17.59 22.92
N LEU A 335 -20.63 17.08 21.78
CA LEU A 335 -21.37 17.88 20.79
C LEU A 335 -22.84 18.05 21.19
N ASN A 336 -23.11 19.08 21.99
CA ASN A 336 -24.49 19.52 22.25
C ASN A 336 -25.21 19.87 20.94
N ASN A 337 -26.34 19.18 20.69
CA ASN A 337 -27.18 19.21 19.50
C ASN A 337 -26.44 18.86 18.18
N TYR A 338 -26.31 17.56 17.90
CA TYR A 338 -25.69 16.99 16.69
C TYR A 338 -26.31 17.51 15.38
N SER A 339 -27.63 17.37 15.21
CA SER A 339 -28.31 17.72 13.95
C SER A 339 -28.50 19.22 13.75
N GLY A 340 -28.42 20.02 14.81
CA GLY A 340 -28.38 21.48 14.75
C GLY A 340 -26.98 22.10 14.72
N ALA A 341 -25.91 21.29 14.64
CA ALA A 341 -24.55 21.80 14.55
C ALA A 341 -24.29 22.38 13.14
N SER A 342 -23.96 23.67 13.07
CA SER A 342 -23.66 24.33 11.79
C SER A 342 -22.34 23.83 11.18
N GLN A 343 -22.21 23.96 9.87
CA GLN A 343 -20.98 23.62 9.14
C GLN A 343 -19.76 24.39 9.69
N GLU A 344 -19.93 25.67 10.06
CA GLU A 344 -18.89 26.46 10.74
C GLU A 344 -18.54 25.89 12.13
N LYS A 345 -19.51 25.42 12.93
CA LYS A 345 -19.23 24.81 14.24
C LYS A 345 -18.42 23.50 14.13
N LEU A 346 -18.62 22.72 13.07
CA LEU A 346 -17.97 21.42 12.89
C LEU A 346 -16.64 21.52 12.13
N PHE A 347 -16.60 22.27 11.03
CA PHE A 347 -15.49 22.30 10.08
C PHE A 347 -14.79 23.67 10.01
N GLY A 348 -15.39 24.74 10.53
CA GLY A 348 -14.77 26.07 10.61
C GLY A 348 -13.41 26.08 11.32
N PRO A 349 -13.27 25.47 12.52
CA PRO A 349 -11.97 25.31 13.17
C PRO A 349 -10.97 24.53 12.31
N LEU A 350 -11.43 23.49 11.60
CA LEU A 350 -10.58 22.64 10.78
C LEU A 350 -10.00 23.39 9.57
N VAL A 351 -10.82 24.15 8.84
CA VAL A 351 -10.35 24.93 7.67
C VAL A 351 -9.53 26.18 8.06
N ARG A 352 -9.49 26.55 9.34
CA ARG A 352 -8.56 27.56 9.87
C ARG A 352 -7.15 27.01 10.10
N VAL A 353 -6.98 25.69 10.15
CA VAL A 353 -5.67 25.05 10.27
C VAL A 353 -4.98 24.99 8.90
N LYS A 354 -3.75 25.52 8.85
CA LYS A 354 -2.96 25.73 7.64
C LYS A 354 -1.79 24.75 7.49
N LYS A 355 -1.56 23.91 8.50
CA LYS A 355 -0.42 23.00 8.64
C LYS A 355 -0.81 21.80 9.51
N THR A 356 -0.24 20.63 9.24
CA THR A 356 -0.44 19.44 10.09
C THR A 356 0.16 19.65 11.49
N ALA A 357 -0.13 18.73 12.38
CA ALA A 357 0.47 18.66 13.70
C ALA A 357 2.00 18.57 13.65
N ASP A 358 2.56 17.84 12.68
CA ASP A 358 4.01 17.82 12.41
C ASP A 358 4.50 19.15 11.83
N GLY A 359 3.75 19.77 10.92
CA GLY A 359 4.09 21.08 10.33
C GLY A 359 4.16 22.22 11.35
N ILE A 360 3.22 22.28 12.29
CA ILE A 360 3.27 23.23 13.41
C ILE A 360 4.36 22.85 14.41
N ALA A 361 4.55 21.56 14.72
CA ALA A 361 5.63 21.11 15.59
C ALA A 361 7.02 21.52 15.03
N ALA A 362 7.24 21.36 13.73
CA ALA A 362 8.47 21.79 13.05
C ALA A 362 8.73 23.30 13.21
N ILE A 363 7.70 24.15 13.08
CA ILE A 363 7.84 25.59 13.35
C ILE A 363 8.18 25.84 14.82
N LEU A 364 7.46 25.21 15.75
CA LEU A 364 7.66 25.39 17.19
C LEU A 364 9.09 25.03 17.62
N GLN A 365 9.70 23.99 17.05
CA GLN A 365 11.08 23.58 17.35
C GLN A 365 12.13 24.67 17.05
N GLU A 366 11.84 25.61 16.16
CA GLU A 366 12.81 26.63 15.70
C GLU A 366 12.46 28.06 16.17
N VAL A 367 11.38 28.26 16.94
CA VAL A 367 11.01 29.58 17.50
C VAL A 367 10.99 29.59 19.05
N PRO A 368 11.35 30.70 19.72
CA PRO A 368 11.33 30.78 21.17
C PRO A 368 9.94 30.49 21.77
N PHE A 369 9.88 29.79 22.91
CA PHE A 369 8.63 29.39 23.58
C PHE A 369 7.58 30.50 23.70
N ALA A 370 8.00 31.75 23.95
CA ALA A 370 7.13 32.91 24.08
C ALA A 370 6.25 33.17 22.83
N GLN A 371 6.64 32.67 21.65
CA GLN A 371 5.88 32.79 20.40
C GLN A 371 4.86 31.66 20.20
N ALA A 372 4.83 30.61 21.04
CA ALA A 372 4.01 29.42 20.81
C ALA A 372 2.52 29.74 20.61
N SER A 373 1.92 30.58 21.46
CA SER A 373 0.52 31.01 21.30
C SER A 373 0.27 31.83 20.03
N GLU A 374 1.28 32.57 19.54
CA GLU A 374 1.18 33.29 18.27
C GLU A 374 1.22 32.32 17.08
N ILE A 375 2.06 31.28 17.12
CA ILE A 375 2.09 30.23 16.10
C ILE A 375 0.74 29.48 16.06
N PHE A 376 0.18 29.06 17.19
CA PHE A 376 -1.13 28.41 17.21
C PHE A 376 -2.26 29.33 16.71
N ARG A 377 -2.25 30.62 17.08
CA ARG A 377 -3.20 31.61 16.54
C ARG A 377 -3.06 31.78 15.03
N LYS A 378 -1.84 31.87 14.53
CA LYS A 378 -1.52 32.17 13.12
C LYS A 378 -1.72 30.97 12.20
N GLU A 379 -1.32 29.78 12.62
CA GLU A 379 -1.29 28.56 11.78
C GLU A 379 -2.45 27.60 12.06
N ALA A 380 -3.08 27.64 13.24
CA ALA A 380 -4.26 26.81 13.57
C ALA A 380 -5.55 27.62 13.80
N GLY A 381 -5.47 28.93 14.05
CA GLY A 381 -6.63 29.72 14.48
C GLY A 381 -7.10 29.37 15.91
N ILE A 382 -6.21 28.83 16.74
CA ILE A 382 -6.47 28.38 18.11
C ILE A 382 -5.70 29.26 19.10
N GLU A 383 -6.36 29.72 20.16
CA GLU A 383 -5.69 30.33 21.32
C GLU A 383 -5.33 29.24 22.34
N LEU A 384 -4.05 29.13 22.72
CA LEU A 384 -3.64 28.23 23.80
C LEU A 384 -4.09 28.78 25.16
N THR A 385 -4.68 27.94 26.00
CA THR A 385 -4.95 28.28 27.40
C THR A 385 -3.68 28.22 28.26
N THR A 386 -3.74 28.75 29.48
CA THR A 386 -2.67 28.63 30.48
C THR A 386 -2.33 27.17 30.80
N GLU A 387 -3.31 26.27 30.73
CA GLU A 387 -3.10 24.83 30.91
C GLU A 387 -2.33 24.23 29.72
N ASP A 388 -2.74 24.55 28.49
CA ASP A 388 -2.07 24.05 27.28
C ASP A 388 -0.60 24.53 27.22
N LEU A 389 -0.35 25.78 27.59
CA LEU A 389 0.99 26.33 27.69
C LEU A 389 1.83 25.63 28.79
N ALA A 390 1.24 25.30 29.94
CA ALA A 390 1.94 24.55 30.98
C ALA A 390 2.27 23.12 30.52
N GLN A 391 1.33 22.43 29.87
CA GLN A 391 1.55 21.10 29.32
C GLN A 391 2.63 21.11 28.23
N LEU A 392 2.62 22.09 27.34
CA LEU A 392 3.62 22.27 26.27
C LEU A 392 5.06 22.36 26.81
N GLN A 393 5.27 22.93 28.00
CA GLN A 393 6.61 22.99 28.62
C GLN A 393 7.15 21.61 28.99
N HIS A 394 6.29 20.64 29.32
CA HIS A 394 6.69 19.29 29.73
C HIS A 394 6.79 18.27 28.59
N VAL A 395 6.51 18.67 27.35
CA VAL A 395 6.63 17.83 26.13
C VAL A 395 8.07 17.36 25.95
N ASP A 396 8.24 16.06 25.69
CA ASP A 396 9.56 15.47 25.46
C ASP A 396 10.05 15.79 24.03
N GLY A 397 11.35 16.00 23.87
CA GLY A 397 11.95 16.42 22.61
C GLY A 397 11.60 17.84 22.12
N TYR A 398 10.80 18.65 22.84
CA TYR A 398 10.56 20.04 22.46
C TYR A 398 11.78 20.92 22.80
N LYS A 399 12.66 21.18 21.82
CA LYS A 399 13.94 21.92 21.98
C LYS A 399 13.76 23.19 22.80
N GLN A 400 12.80 24.03 22.40
CA GLN A 400 12.61 25.40 22.87
C GLN A 400 11.86 25.52 24.22
N SER A 401 11.46 24.39 24.84
CA SER A 401 10.82 24.43 26.16
C SER A 401 11.73 25.10 27.21
N PRO A 402 11.19 25.98 28.08
CA PRO A 402 11.95 26.68 29.11
C PRO A 402 12.40 25.77 30.26
N LEU A 403 11.85 24.56 30.38
CA LEU A 403 12.23 23.60 31.41
C LEU A 403 13.46 22.78 30.96
N PRO A 404 14.35 22.37 31.88
CA PRO A 404 15.41 21.41 31.57
C PRO A 404 14.81 20.03 31.25
N VAL A 405 15.50 19.23 30.44
CA VAL A 405 14.99 17.91 29.98
C VAL A 405 14.64 16.97 31.14
N SER A 406 15.31 17.08 32.29
CA SER A 406 14.98 16.34 33.52
C SER A 406 13.60 16.63 34.11
N GLU A 407 12.99 17.76 33.77
CA GLU A 407 11.67 18.21 34.24
C GLU A 407 10.58 18.08 33.16
N ARG A 408 10.96 17.72 31.93
CA ARG A 408 10.04 17.41 30.83
C ARG A 408 9.67 15.92 30.90
N ASN A 409 8.46 15.59 31.34
CA ASN A 409 7.94 14.21 31.35
C ASN A 409 6.41 14.22 31.53
N ILE A 410 5.64 14.23 30.43
CA ILE A 410 4.20 13.92 30.49
C ILE A 410 4.05 12.40 30.72
N GLY A 411 3.61 11.98 31.92
CA GLY A 411 3.06 10.62 32.12
C GLY A 411 3.75 9.65 33.09
N LYS A 412 4.71 10.07 33.95
CA LYS A 412 5.27 9.18 35.01
C LYS A 412 4.63 9.30 36.39
N GLY A 413 3.53 10.03 36.54
CA GLY A 413 2.73 10.04 37.76
C GLY A 413 1.40 10.77 37.63
N LYS A 414 0.34 10.17 38.20
CA LYS A 414 -1.09 10.54 38.07
C LYS A 414 -1.70 10.13 36.72
N LYS A 415 -3.03 10.25 36.62
CA LYS A 415 -3.86 9.66 35.55
C LYS A 415 -3.52 10.27 34.17
N GLU A 416 -3.93 9.56 33.11
CA GLU A 416 -3.77 9.95 31.69
C GLU A 416 -2.33 9.85 31.15
N ALA A 417 -1.71 8.67 31.32
CA ALA A 417 -0.63 8.22 30.43
C ALA A 417 -1.19 7.82 29.05
N LEU A 418 -1.79 8.79 28.34
CA LEU A 418 -2.54 8.62 27.09
C LEU A 418 -1.82 9.22 25.87
N TYR A 419 -0.57 9.64 26.06
CA TYR A 419 0.18 10.48 25.13
C TYR A 419 1.50 9.81 24.72
N SER A 420 1.71 9.64 23.41
CA SER A 420 3.07 9.63 22.87
C SER A 420 3.68 11.02 23.12
N GLY A 421 4.83 11.08 23.78
CA GLY A 421 5.34 12.34 24.37
C GLY A 421 5.87 13.40 23.39
N SER A 422 5.60 13.26 22.08
CA SER A 422 6.15 14.14 21.04
C SER A 422 5.38 15.46 20.91
N LEU A 423 6.03 16.46 20.32
CA LEU A 423 5.46 17.78 20.08
C LEU A 423 4.28 17.75 19.09
N SER A 424 4.32 16.91 18.06
CA SER A 424 3.18 16.77 17.14
C SER A 424 2.00 16.02 17.78
N SER A 425 2.25 15.01 18.62
CA SER A 425 1.18 14.39 19.42
C SER A 425 0.47 15.39 20.32
N PHE A 426 1.21 16.35 20.89
CA PHE A 426 0.63 17.49 21.63
C PHE A 426 -0.17 18.43 20.70
N VAL A 427 0.36 18.86 19.57
CA VAL A 427 -0.37 19.74 18.62
C VAL A 427 -1.67 19.06 18.15
N ALA A 428 -1.63 17.79 17.79
CA ALA A 428 -2.81 17.04 17.37
C ALA A 428 -3.83 16.89 18.51
N HIS A 429 -3.39 16.76 19.77
CA HIS A 429 -4.29 16.84 20.93
C HIS A 429 -4.96 18.21 21.04
N ILE A 430 -4.24 19.32 20.84
CA ILE A 430 -4.82 20.67 20.84
C ILE A 430 -5.84 20.84 19.70
N PHE A 431 -5.62 20.26 18.51
CA PHE A 431 -6.64 20.22 17.46
C PHE A 431 -7.90 19.49 17.93
N ARG A 432 -7.76 18.27 18.48
CA ARG A 432 -8.89 17.48 19.01
C ARG A 432 -9.64 18.18 20.15
N LYS A 433 -8.93 18.88 21.06
CA LYS A 433 -9.51 19.68 22.16
C LYS A 433 -10.39 20.83 21.65
N ASN A 434 -10.16 21.32 20.43
CA ASN A 434 -10.85 22.46 19.82
C ASN A 434 -11.80 22.06 18.65
N MET A 435 -12.06 20.77 18.45
CA MET A 435 -12.86 20.26 17.32
C MET A 435 -13.84 19.16 17.76
N TYR A 436 -14.81 18.86 16.90
CA TYR A 436 -15.81 17.80 17.14
C TYR A 436 -15.52 16.52 16.35
N PHE A 437 -14.25 16.13 16.24
CA PHE A 437 -13.83 14.86 15.62
C PHE A 437 -13.37 13.87 16.70
N GLY A 438 -13.91 12.66 16.66
CA GLY A 438 -13.59 11.58 17.60
C GLY A 438 -12.69 10.54 16.96
N PHE A 439 -11.85 9.92 17.78
CA PHE A 439 -10.94 8.85 17.40
C PHE A 439 -10.94 7.81 18.53
N THR A 440 -10.90 6.52 18.20
CA THR A 440 -11.04 5.41 19.17
C THR A 440 -9.70 4.79 19.57
N THR A 441 -8.65 5.01 18.78
CA THR A 441 -7.31 4.42 18.95
C THR A 441 -6.28 5.28 18.21
N PHE A 442 -5.01 4.87 18.20
CA PHE A 442 -3.91 5.47 17.42
C PHE A 442 -3.36 4.40 16.44
N GLY A 443 -4.25 3.70 15.74
CA GLY A 443 -3.90 2.48 15.00
C GLY A 443 -5.06 1.83 14.27
N HIS A 444 -4.75 0.78 13.51
CA HIS A 444 -5.65 0.26 12.48
C HIS A 444 -6.97 -0.26 13.06
N THR A 445 -8.04 -0.15 12.28
CA THR A 445 -9.38 -0.59 12.63
C THR A 445 -9.95 -1.55 11.58
N GLY A 446 -10.89 -2.41 12.00
CA GLY A 446 -11.32 -3.61 11.26
C GLY A 446 -12.63 -3.46 10.48
N GLU A 447 -13.02 -2.24 10.12
CA GLU A 447 -14.17 -1.96 9.27
C GLU A 447 -13.85 -2.06 7.77
N ASP A 448 -14.89 -2.33 6.98
CA ASP A 448 -14.91 -2.19 5.52
C ASP A 448 -14.32 -0.86 5.05
N VAL A 449 -13.39 -0.92 4.08
CA VAL A 449 -12.89 0.25 3.36
C VAL A 449 -13.69 0.53 2.10
N PHE A 450 -13.55 1.72 1.52
CA PHE A 450 -14.25 2.10 0.30
C PHE A 450 -13.73 1.36 -0.95
N LEU A 451 -14.62 1.01 -1.87
CA LEU A 451 -14.26 0.63 -3.24
C LEU A 451 -14.85 1.65 -4.23
N ALA A 452 -13.99 2.23 -5.05
CA ALA A 452 -14.36 2.97 -6.25
C ALA A 452 -13.64 2.37 -7.47
N VAL A 453 -14.35 2.23 -8.59
CA VAL A 453 -13.80 1.70 -9.84
C VAL A 453 -14.34 2.47 -11.04
N TYR A 454 -13.44 2.92 -11.91
CA TYR A 454 -13.73 3.31 -13.29
C TYR A 454 -13.31 2.19 -14.24
N ALA A 455 -14.20 1.80 -15.14
CA ALA A 455 -13.89 0.92 -16.26
C ALA A 455 -14.51 1.47 -17.56
N PRO A 456 -13.90 1.25 -18.74
CA PRO A 456 -14.43 1.74 -20.01
C PRO A 456 -15.80 1.13 -20.38
N GLU A 457 -16.04 -0.12 -19.96
CA GLU A 457 -17.35 -0.77 -19.98
C GLU A 457 -17.87 -0.92 -18.54
N ASP A 458 -19.01 -0.31 -18.20
CA ASP A 458 -19.64 -0.45 -16.86
C ASP A 458 -19.90 -1.92 -16.46
N THR A 459 -20.10 -2.81 -17.45
CA THR A 459 -20.26 -4.26 -17.21
C THR A 459 -19.02 -4.94 -16.60
N GLN A 460 -17.85 -4.31 -16.70
CA GLN A 460 -16.59 -4.79 -16.10
C GLN A 460 -16.31 -4.16 -14.72
N ARG A 461 -17.14 -3.24 -14.24
CA ARG A 461 -16.94 -2.55 -12.95
C ARG A 461 -17.20 -3.51 -11.78
N MET A 462 -16.25 -3.62 -10.86
CA MET A 462 -16.43 -4.30 -9.56
C MET A 462 -17.36 -3.47 -8.68
N MET A 463 -18.37 -4.11 -8.06
CA MET A 463 -19.41 -3.43 -7.26
C MET A 463 -19.90 -4.31 -6.10
N GLY A 464 -20.40 -3.70 -5.02
CA GLY A 464 -20.94 -4.40 -3.85
C GLY A 464 -19.92 -4.59 -2.72
N PHE A 465 -20.22 -5.52 -1.80
CA PHE A 465 -19.23 -5.99 -0.82
C PHE A 465 -18.25 -6.96 -1.51
N ASN A 466 -16.96 -6.84 -1.22
CA ASN A 466 -15.90 -7.70 -1.74
C ASN A 466 -14.83 -7.92 -0.65
N THR A 467 -13.92 -8.86 -0.86
CA THR A 467 -12.73 -9.09 -0.02
C THR A 467 -11.44 -8.67 -0.73
N ASN A 468 -10.34 -8.57 0.03
CA ASN A 468 -9.00 -8.35 -0.55
C ASN A 468 -8.57 -9.45 -1.54
N ILE A 469 -9.00 -10.70 -1.33
CA ILE A 469 -8.82 -11.81 -2.29
C ILE A 469 -9.60 -11.55 -3.59
N GLU A 470 -10.86 -11.11 -3.50
CA GLU A 470 -11.68 -10.82 -4.68
C GLU A 470 -11.14 -9.60 -5.47
N LEU A 471 -10.53 -8.62 -4.80
CA LEU A 471 -9.84 -7.52 -5.50
C LEU A 471 -8.62 -8.03 -6.28
N HIS A 472 -7.84 -8.95 -5.70
CA HIS A 472 -6.75 -9.59 -6.41
C HIS A 472 -7.25 -10.33 -7.66
N ASP A 473 -8.26 -11.19 -7.52
CA ASP A 473 -8.79 -11.95 -8.66
C ASP A 473 -9.42 -11.04 -9.74
N TYR A 474 -10.03 -9.92 -9.33
CA TYR A 474 -10.49 -8.89 -10.26
C TYR A 474 -9.33 -8.26 -11.06
N MET A 475 -8.26 -7.81 -10.39
CA MET A 475 -7.07 -7.28 -11.05
C MET A 475 -6.38 -8.32 -11.93
N ARG A 476 -6.27 -9.56 -11.46
CA ARG A 476 -5.69 -10.68 -12.20
C ARG A 476 -6.46 -10.97 -13.49
N ALA A 477 -7.79 -10.89 -13.46
CA ALA A 477 -8.64 -11.04 -14.64
C ALA A 477 -8.53 -9.84 -15.62
N LEU A 478 -8.46 -8.61 -15.11
CA LEU A 478 -8.20 -7.40 -15.91
C LEU A 478 -6.83 -7.43 -16.59
N LEU A 479 -5.84 -8.07 -15.97
CA LEU A 479 -4.51 -8.29 -16.53
C LEU A 479 -4.45 -9.51 -17.45
N GLY A 480 -5.53 -10.29 -17.61
CA GLY A 480 -5.55 -11.49 -18.44
C GLY A 480 -4.64 -12.63 -17.94
N LEU A 481 -4.28 -12.61 -16.66
CA LEU A 481 -3.38 -13.60 -16.06
C LEU A 481 -4.15 -14.86 -15.64
N GLU A 482 -4.35 -15.78 -16.59
CA GLU A 482 -5.09 -17.04 -16.35
C GLU A 482 -4.46 -17.89 -15.22
N THR A 483 -3.13 -17.93 -15.17
CA THR A 483 -2.35 -18.66 -14.16
C THR A 483 -2.39 -17.98 -12.79
N SER A 484 -2.55 -18.76 -11.71
CA SER A 484 -2.50 -18.23 -10.34
C SER A 484 -1.09 -17.77 -9.94
N MET A 485 -0.98 -16.80 -9.02
CA MET A 485 0.32 -16.32 -8.55
C MET A 485 1.11 -17.42 -7.82
N ILE A 486 0.46 -18.35 -7.12
CA ILE A 486 1.11 -19.51 -6.50
C ILE A 486 1.72 -20.44 -7.56
N THR A 487 1.01 -20.69 -8.67
CA THR A 487 1.55 -21.50 -9.79
C THR A 487 2.71 -20.79 -10.51
N LEU A 488 2.72 -19.47 -10.58
CA LEU A 488 3.89 -18.71 -11.07
C LEU A 488 5.06 -18.74 -10.06
N THR A 489 4.77 -18.69 -8.76
CA THR A 489 5.75 -18.76 -7.67
C THR A 489 6.57 -20.05 -7.74
N ASP A 490 5.93 -21.19 -8.02
CA ASP A 490 6.60 -22.49 -8.18
C ASP A 490 7.60 -22.55 -9.36
N LYS A 491 7.58 -21.54 -10.26
CA LYS A 491 8.52 -21.37 -11.37
C LYS A 491 9.58 -20.29 -11.09
N TYR A 492 9.15 -19.10 -10.65
CA TYR A 492 10.02 -17.92 -10.51
C TYR A 492 10.69 -17.79 -9.14
N PHE A 493 10.20 -18.54 -8.14
CA PHE A 493 10.73 -18.61 -6.79
C PHE A 493 10.76 -20.06 -6.29
N ALA A 494 11.31 -20.97 -7.09
CA ALA A 494 11.52 -22.35 -6.68
C ALA A 494 12.66 -22.42 -5.63
N PRO A 495 12.52 -23.19 -4.52
CA PRO A 495 13.58 -23.31 -3.53
C PRO A 495 14.77 -24.09 -4.09
N HIS A 496 15.97 -23.54 -3.88
CA HIS A 496 17.17 -23.91 -4.62
C HIS A 496 17.63 -25.37 -4.40
N ASP A 497 17.26 -25.98 -3.28
CA ASP A 497 17.55 -27.38 -2.93
C ASP A 497 16.78 -28.37 -3.82
N LYS A 498 15.58 -27.99 -4.26
CA LYS A 498 14.80 -28.69 -5.27
C LYS A 498 15.34 -28.42 -6.67
N VAL A 499 15.68 -27.17 -6.99
CA VAL A 499 16.18 -26.76 -8.33
C VAL A 499 17.51 -27.43 -8.66
N PHE A 500 18.49 -27.37 -7.74
CA PHE A 500 19.84 -27.91 -7.94
C PHE A 500 20.04 -29.28 -7.27
N LYS A 501 18.97 -30.07 -7.15
CA LYS A 501 18.99 -31.38 -6.50
C LYS A 501 20.06 -32.31 -7.10
N GLY A 502 21.01 -32.75 -6.28
CA GLY A 502 22.13 -33.60 -6.70
C GLY A 502 23.34 -32.86 -7.25
N MET A 503 23.36 -31.52 -7.23
CA MET A 503 24.55 -30.71 -7.50
C MET A 503 25.32 -30.41 -6.20
N ASN A 504 26.57 -29.95 -6.32
CA ASN A 504 27.32 -29.44 -5.16
C ASN A 504 26.91 -27.98 -4.92
N VAL A 505 26.26 -27.71 -3.79
CA VAL A 505 25.70 -26.41 -3.42
C VAL A 505 26.29 -25.97 -2.09
N THR A 506 26.68 -24.69 -2.00
CA THR A 506 27.13 -24.08 -0.74
C THR A 506 26.60 -22.65 -0.62
N ILE A 507 26.05 -22.30 0.54
CA ILE A 507 25.70 -20.92 0.90
C ILE A 507 26.89 -20.28 1.62
N LYS A 508 27.24 -19.05 1.24
CA LYS A 508 28.25 -18.21 1.89
C LYS A 508 27.64 -16.85 2.27
N GLY A 509 28.39 -16.05 3.03
CA GLY A 509 27.94 -14.78 3.59
C GLY A 509 27.57 -14.91 5.08
N LYS A 510 27.86 -13.86 5.86
CA LYS A 510 27.59 -13.85 7.31
C LYS A 510 26.15 -13.46 7.59
N LYS A 511 25.75 -12.25 7.22
CA LYS A 511 24.38 -11.79 7.35
C LYS A 511 23.53 -12.21 6.14
N PRO A 512 22.18 -12.14 6.22
CA PRO A 512 21.28 -12.43 5.10
C PRO A 512 21.54 -11.58 3.85
N GLU A 513 21.83 -10.28 4.00
CA GLU A 513 22.13 -9.39 2.88
C GLU A 513 23.51 -9.64 2.23
N ASP A 514 24.42 -10.31 2.94
CA ASP A 514 25.74 -10.73 2.41
C ASP A 514 25.68 -12.09 1.67
N LYS A 515 24.50 -12.75 1.60
CA LYS A 515 24.45 -14.16 1.21
C LYS A 515 24.72 -14.36 -0.28
N GLN A 516 25.46 -15.43 -0.58
CA GLN A 516 25.70 -15.92 -1.92
C GLN A 516 25.47 -17.43 -1.98
N LEU A 517 24.60 -17.86 -2.88
CA LEU A 517 24.44 -19.26 -3.26
C LEU A 517 25.49 -19.60 -4.32
N ILE A 518 26.32 -20.60 -4.06
CA ILE A 518 27.35 -21.08 -4.98
C ILE A 518 27.05 -22.52 -5.38
N VAL A 519 26.77 -22.73 -6.66
CA VAL A 519 26.44 -24.04 -7.26
C VAL A 519 27.58 -24.50 -8.15
N ARG A 520 27.95 -25.78 -8.06
CA ARG A 520 28.99 -26.42 -8.86
C ARG A 520 28.47 -27.68 -9.51
N HIS A 521 28.50 -27.71 -10.84
CA HIS A 521 28.08 -28.85 -11.64
C HIS A 521 28.97 -28.95 -12.88
N LYS A 522 29.57 -30.13 -13.12
CA LYS A 522 30.36 -30.44 -14.35
C LYS A 522 31.33 -29.35 -14.81
N GLY A 523 32.10 -28.78 -13.87
CA GLY A 523 33.07 -27.71 -14.16
C GLY A 523 32.47 -26.30 -14.28
N LYS A 524 31.15 -26.16 -14.43
CA LYS A 524 30.45 -24.88 -14.25
C LYS A 524 30.39 -24.51 -12.77
N THR A 525 30.61 -23.23 -12.47
CA THR A 525 30.39 -22.61 -11.17
C THR A 525 29.45 -21.42 -11.34
N MET A 526 28.28 -21.49 -10.72
CA MET A 526 27.33 -20.38 -10.65
C MET A 526 27.37 -19.73 -9.26
N THR A 527 27.34 -18.41 -9.21
CA THR A 527 27.15 -17.62 -7.98
C THR A 527 25.94 -16.72 -8.16
N ILE A 528 25.01 -16.77 -7.22
CA ILE A 528 23.79 -15.96 -7.16
C ILE A 528 23.84 -15.17 -5.83
N SER A 529 23.69 -13.85 -5.88
CA SER A 529 23.62 -13.00 -4.67
C SER A 529 22.18 -12.93 -4.14
N ALA A 530 22.02 -12.83 -2.83
CA ALA A 530 20.71 -12.57 -2.24
C ALA A 530 20.18 -11.18 -2.63
N PHE A 531 18.85 -11.07 -2.71
CA PHE A 531 18.09 -9.83 -2.95
C PHE A 531 18.47 -9.11 -4.25
N SER A 532 18.91 -9.87 -5.26
CA SER A 532 19.46 -9.36 -6.52
C SER A 532 19.07 -10.23 -7.70
N THR A 533 18.94 -9.62 -8.89
CA THR A 533 18.81 -10.33 -10.18
C THR A 533 20.16 -10.75 -10.77
N ASP A 534 21.29 -10.25 -10.26
CA ASP A 534 22.62 -10.48 -10.87
C ASP A 534 23.15 -11.91 -10.57
N VAL A 535 23.44 -12.67 -11.64
CA VAL A 535 24.01 -14.02 -11.58
C VAL A 535 25.33 -14.10 -12.34
N GLN A 536 26.33 -14.75 -11.75
CA GLN A 536 27.63 -15.01 -12.39
C GLN A 536 27.80 -16.50 -12.68
N LEU A 537 28.00 -16.87 -13.94
CA LEU A 537 28.36 -18.22 -14.38
C LEU A 537 29.80 -18.23 -14.89
N ASN A 538 30.71 -18.84 -14.13
CA ASN A 538 32.16 -18.80 -14.33
C ASN A 538 32.69 -17.36 -14.41
N LYS A 539 32.78 -16.79 -15.62
CA LYS A 539 33.17 -15.40 -15.90
C LYS A 539 32.06 -14.59 -16.63
N LYS A 540 31.01 -15.23 -17.14
CA LYS A 540 29.82 -14.59 -17.72
C LYS A 540 28.98 -14.01 -16.58
N LYS A 541 28.43 -12.81 -16.75
CA LYS A 541 27.34 -12.28 -15.92
C LYS A 541 26.07 -12.19 -16.76
N PHE A 542 24.93 -12.38 -16.13
CA PHE A 542 23.59 -12.17 -16.70
C PHE A 542 22.61 -11.88 -15.56
N ARG A 543 21.33 -11.67 -15.88
CA ARG A 543 20.27 -11.40 -14.90
C ARG A 543 19.10 -12.37 -15.02
N THR A 544 18.49 -12.72 -13.89
CA THR A 544 17.20 -13.41 -13.81
C THR A 544 16.03 -12.43 -14.00
N LYS A 545 14.82 -12.96 -14.24
CA LYS A 545 13.59 -12.14 -14.37
C LYS A 545 13.06 -11.63 -13.01
N THR A 546 13.28 -12.39 -11.94
CA THR A 546 12.98 -12.09 -10.52
C THR A 546 14.26 -12.04 -9.68
N PRO A 547 14.31 -11.26 -8.58
CA PRO A 547 15.46 -11.27 -7.66
C PRO A 547 15.53 -12.57 -6.86
N ALA A 548 16.72 -13.06 -6.56
CA ALA A 548 16.91 -14.26 -5.75
C ALA A 548 16.68 -13.97 -4.25
N VAL A 549 15.61 -14.51 -3.66
CA VAL A 549 15.22 -14.21 -2.26
C VAL A 549 15.87 -15.21 -1.32
N TYR A 550 16.63 -14.74 -0.32
CA TYR A 550 17.16 -15.59 0.75
C TYR A 550 16.31 -15.47 2.02
N VAL A 551 15.93 -16.60 2.59
CA VAL A 551 15.08 -16.71 3.77
C VAL A 551 15.84 -17.46 4.86
N ASP A 552 16.41 -16.69 5.81
CA ASP A 552 17.20 -17.21 6.93
C ASP A 552 16.43 -18.21 7.82
N LYS A 553 15.11 -18.02 7.97
CA LYS A 553 14.17 -18.93 8.65
C LYS A 553 14.19 -20.37 8.14
N LYS A 554 14.58 -20.59 6.89
CA LYS A 554 14.69 -21.92 6.25
C LYS A 554 16.12 -22.22 5.74
N ASP A 555 17.05 -21.27 5.85
CA ASP A 555 18.35 -21.23 5.15
C ASP A 555 18.24 -21.52 3.64
N LEU A 556 17.14 -21.07 3.01
CA LEU A 556 16.84 -21.31 1.60
C LEU A 556 16.97 -20.03 0.78
N PHE A 557 17.67 -20.14 -0.34
CA PHE A 557 17.42 -19.31 -1.52
C PHE A 557 16.17 -19.82 -2.27
N TYR A 558 15.37 -18.88 -2.77
CA TYR A 558 14.27 -19.06 -3.71
C TYR A 558 14.60 -18.31 -5.01
N ILE A 559 14.46 -18.98 -6.16
CA ILE A 559 15.07 -18.57 -7.43
C ILE A 559 14.23 -18.99 -8.66
N ASP A 560 14.48 -18.32 -9.78
CA ASP A 560 13.94 -18.72 -11.09
C ASP A 560 14.50 -20.09 -11.52
N ILE A 561 13.61 -21.04 -11.81
CA ILE A 561 13.97 -22.41 -12.19
C ILE A 561 14.79 -22.50 -13.49
N SER A 562 14.73 -21.48 -14.37
CA SER A 562 15.52 -21.43 -15.61
C SER A 562 17.04 -21.39 -15.36
N LEU A 563 17.49 -21.05 -14.15
CA LEU A 563 18.90 -21.19 -13.75
C LEU A 563 19.42 -22.64 -13.80
N LEU A 564 18.53 -23.63 -13.79
CA LEU A 564 18.89 -25.03 -14.02
C LEU A 564 19.35 -25.27 -15.46
N ASP A 565 18.81 -24.53 -16.45
CA ASP A 565 19.14 -24.72 -17.87
C ASP A 565 20.55 -24.21 -18.19
N GLU A 566 20.98 -23.08 -17.62
CA GLU A 566 22.37 -22.58 -17.72
C GLU A 566 23.40 -23.59 -17.14
N LEU A 567 22.98 -24.54 -16.30
CA LEU A 567 23.82 -25.61 -15.71
C LEU A 567 23.71 -26.97 -16.40
N LYS A 568 22.77 -27.19 -17.33
CA LYS A 568 22.77 -28.38 -18.22
C LYS A 568 23.94 -28.30 -19.21
N ASP A 569 24.39 -29.42 -19.76
CA ASP A 569 25.41 -29.42 -20.83
C ASP A 569 24.75 -29.22 -22.20
#